data_AF-A0A1G2G3H4-F1
#
_entry.id   AF-A0A1G2G3H4-F1
#
_cell.length_a   1.000
_cell.length_b   1.000
_cell.length_c   1.000
_cell.angle_alpha   90.00
_cell.angle_beta   90.00
_cell.angle_gamma   90.00
#
_symmetry.space_group_name_H-M   'P 1'
#
loop_
_entity.id
_entity.type
_entity.pdbx_description
1 polymer ?
#
loop_
_entity_poly.entity_id
_entity_poly.type
_entity_poly.pdbx_seq_one_letter_code
_entity_poly.pdbx_strand_id
1 'polypeptide(L)'
;MFKFWSATQAEALKELHPTLGHRSWNELSTQEKDNVWHYLKNYFSDENLRTFFAIYCLNENHKYRSYGKHFLHDQTEQSARMDFEHIFRNESQNVLLELFSCFCRAILVERADKALYKSSNETDEEFKNRLNEYRHEDFDKFAERLNDVFEHYGVNVLLTRQGFIPRQDDKITKEIYIPVLQFLSTENWASVNRDLRDAFKAYQEKTDQGYSNSITHAVAALQAFLQIIVDGKSGSSEGIASLVKKAQEKSAIPVDKFSSEVFKNLDAILMRERGKTGDAHPKQEYANEKNARLVLNLVMVFMQHCIQK
;
A
#
# COMPACT_ATOMS: atom_id res chain seq x y z
N MET A 1 -30.76 -7.98 4.86
CA MET A 1 -29.44 -8.59 5.16
C MET A 1 -29.53 -9.20 6.55
N PHE A 2 -29.13 -10.47 6.70
CA PHE A 2 -29.12 -11.16 7.99
C PHE A 2 -28.04 -10.51 8.87
N LYS A 3 -28.41 -10.03 10.08
CA LYS A 3 -27.44 -9.46 11.02
C LYS A 3 -26.82 -10.58 11.84
N PHE A 4 -25.50 -10.61 11.95
CA PHE A 4 -24.82 -11.52 12.86
C PHE A 4 -25.23 -11.24 14.30
N TRP A 5 -25.21 -12.28 15.13
CA TRP A 5 -25.55 -12.20 16.55
C TRP A 5 -24.68 -11.15 17.29
N SER A 6 -23.38 -11.12 16.99
CA SER A 6 -22.42 -10.14 17.53
C SER A 6 -22.76 -8.69 17.19
N ALA A 7 -23.44 -8.44 16.06
CA ALA A 7 -23.92 -7.10 15.70
C ALA A 7 -25.02 -6.58 16.63
N THR A 8 -25.62 -7.46 17.45
CA THR A 8 -26.64 -7.12 18.44
C THR A 8 -26.16 -7.31 19.89
N GLN A 9 -24.96 -7.85 20.09
CA GLN A 9 -24.40 -8.18 21.39
C GLN A 9 -22.95 -7.69 21.50
N ALA A 10 -22.76 -6.54 22.17
CA ALA A 10 -21.47 -5.88 22.26
C ALA A 10 -20.38 -6.75 22.92
N GLU A 11 -20.74 -7.58 23.91
CA GLU A 11 -19.78 -8.48 24.57
C GLU A 11 -19.35 -9.64 23.67
N ALA A 12 -20.26 -10.22 22.89
CA ALA A 12 -19.91 -11.22 21.88
C ALA A 12 -19.00 -10.62 20.79
N LEU A 13 -19.19 -9.35 20.43
CA LEU A 13 -18.30 -8.68 19.49
C LEU A 13 -16.87 -8.54 20.04
N LYS A 14 -16.71 -8.20 21.32
CA LYS A 14 -15.40 -8.11 21.97
C LYS A 14 -14.70 -9.47 22.07
N GLU A 15 -15.45 -10.54 22.30
CA GLU A 15 -14.92 -11.90 22.35
C GLU A 15 -14.47 -12.40 20.98
N LEU A 16 -15.29 -12.16 19.94
CA LEU A 16 -15.04 -12.65 18.59
C LEU A 16 -14.06 -11.78 17.79
N HIS A 17 -14.00 -10.49 18.11
CA HIS A 17 -13.08 -9.52 17.52
C HIS A 17 -12.38 -8.72 18.62
N PRO A 18 -11.48 -9.36 19.39
CA PRO A 18 -10.71 -8.65 20.40
C PRO A 18 -9.92 -7.52 19.74
N THR A 19 -9.86 -6.36 20.38
CA THR A 19 -9.05 -5.24 19.90
C THR A 19 -7.57 -5.58 20.13
N LEU A 20 -6.95 -6.21 19.14
CA LEU A 20 -5.54 -6.63 19.19
C LEU A 20 -4.55 -5.48 18.97
N GLY A 21 -5.05 -4.30 18.59
CA GLY A 21 -4.23 -3.17 18.16
C GLY A 21 -3.51 -3.45 16.84
N HIS A 22 -2.59 -2.56 16.48
CA HIS A 22 -1.76 -2.68 15.28
C HIS A 22 -0.41 -3.32 15.64
N ARG A 23 -0.17 -4.53 15.14
CA ARG A 23 0.99 -5.37 15.43
C ARG A 23 1.82 -5.63 14.17
N SER A 24 3.12 -5.82 14.33
CA SER A 24 4.01 -6.36 13.32
C SER A 24 3.82 -7.87 13.20
N TRP A 25 4.07 -8.44 12.03
CA TRP A 25 4.19 -9.89 11.84
C TRP A 25 5.18 -10.54 12.82
N ASN A 26 6.22 -9.80 13.21
CA ASN A 26 7.22 -10.28 14.18
C ASN A 26 6.65 -10.47 15.59
N GLU A 27 5.53 -9.81 15.90
CA GLU A 27 4.87 -9.85 17.21
C GLU A 27 3.82 -10.97 17.30
N LEU A 28 3.51 -11.64 16.18
CA LEU A 28 2.63 -12.81 16.17
C LEU A 28 3.38 -14.02 16.75
N SER A 29 2.71 -14.73 17.65
CA SER A 29 3.14 -16.04 18.12
C SER A 29 3.18 -17.06 16.98
N THR A 30 3.95 -18.15 17.16
CA THR A 30 3.98 -19.26 16.20
C THR A 30 2.58 -19.79 15.90
N GLN A 31 1.73 -19.94 16.93
CA GLN A 31 0.36 -20.40 16.76
C GLN A 31 -0.49 -19.43 15.91
N GLU A 32 -0.35 -18.12 16.13
CA GLU A 32 -1.04 -17.13 15.30
C GLU A 32 -0.58 -17.20 13.85
N LYS A 33 0.73 -17.31 13.59
CA LYS A 33 1.26 -17.48 12.22
C LYS A 33 0.73 -18.76 11.58
N ASP A 34 0.67 -19.86 12.32
CA ASP A 34 0.13 -21.14 11.83
C ASP A 34 -1.35 -21.03 11.46
N ASN A 35 -2.12 -20.26 12.23
CA ASN A 35 -3.52 -20.00 11.92
C ASN A 35 -3.66 -19.11 10.68
N VAL A 36 -2.86 -18.04 10.54
CA VAL A 36 -2.84 -17.22 9.32
C VAL A 36 -2.50 -18.11 8.11
N TRP A 37 -1.49 -18.97 8.22
CA TRP A 37 -1.14 -19.92 7.15
C TRP A 37 -2.33 -20.80 6.78
N HIS A 38 -3.03 -21.36 7.78
CA HIS A 38 -4.20 -22.20 7.54
C HIS A 38 -5.27 -21.50 6.68
N TYR A 39 -5.52 -20.21 6.89
CA TYR A 39 -6.52 -19.45 6.14
C TYR A 39 -6.08 -19.02 4.74
N LEU A 40 -4.77 -19.00 4.48
CA LEU A 40 -4.20 -18.54 3.21
C LEU A 40 -3.63 -19.66 2.35
N LYS A 41 -3.30 -20.83 2.93
CA LYS A 41 -2.57 -21.91 2.24
C LYS A 41 -3.17 -22.33 0.91
N ASN A 42 -4.50 -22.27 0.76
CA ASN A 42 -5.17 -22.63 -0.49
C ASN A 42 -4.72 -21.74 -1.65
N TYR A 43 -4.46 -20.46 -1.42
CA TYR A 43 -3.92 -19.54 -2.44
C TYR A 43 -2.50 -19.92 -2.86
N PHE A 44 -1.75 -20.60 -2.00
CA PHE A 44 -0.36 -21.01 -2.22
C PHE A 44 -0.23 -22.46 -2.71
N SER A 45 -1.32 -23.24 -2.65
CA SER A 45 -1.32 -24.70 -2.86
C SER A 45 -1.75 -25.12 -4.26
N ASP A 46 -2.36 -24.21 -5.04
CA ASP A 46 -2.75 -24.46 -6.42
C ASP A 46 -1.54 -24.87 -7.28
N GLU A 47 -1.77 -25.64 -8.34
CA GLU A 47 -0.77 -26.05 -9.36
C GLU A 47 -0.22 -24.86 -10.19
N ASN A 48 -0.37 -23.64 -9.70
CA ASN A 48 0.18 -22.46 -10.35
C ASN A 48 1.63 -22.23 -9.91
N LEU A 49 2.46 -21.78 -10.87
CA LEU A 49 3.87 -21.47 -10.64
C LEU A 49 4.09 -20.20 -9.79
N ARG A 50 3.07 -19.71 -9.07
CA ARG A 50 3.15 -18.45 -8.32
C ARG A 50 4.11 -18.55 -7.16
N THR A 51 4.04 -19.65 -6.40
CA THR A 51 4.95 -19.93 -5.27
C THR A 51 6.39 -20.12 -5.77
N PHE A 52 6.55 -20.82 -6.90
CA PHE A 52 7.83 -20.97 -7.59
C PHE A 52 8.41 -19.60 -7.98
N PHE A 53 7.63 -18.79 -8.70
CA PHE A 53 8.04 -17.46 -9.14
C PHE A 53 8.35 -16.55 -7.95
N ALA A 54 7.57 -16.63 -6.87
CA ALA A 54 7.78 -15.81 -5.69
C ALA A 54 9.15 -16.08 -5.05
N ILE A 55 9.52 -17.36 -4.89
CA ILE A 55 10.81 -17.75 -4.34
C ILE A 55 11.95 -17.42 -5.29
N TYR A 56 11.78 -17.67 -6.60
CA TYR A 56 12.76 -17.28 -7.61
C TYR A 56 13.02 -15.76 -7.57
N CYS A 57 11.96 -14.95 -7.62
CA CYS A 57 12.02 -13.49 -7.53
C CYS A 57 12.71 -13.01 -6.24
N LEU A 58 12.36 -13.60 -5.10
CA LEU A 58 12.93 -13.23 -3.81
C LEU A 58 14.44 -13.54 -3.75
N ASN A 59 14.86 -14.71 -4.25
CA ASN A 59 16.27 -15.07 -4.31
C ASN A 59 17.05 -14.18 -5.28
N GLU A 60 16.51 -13.92 -6.47
CA GLU A 60 17.17 -13.06 -7.46
C GLU A 60 17.34 -11.62 -6.96
N ASN A 61 16.36 -11.08 -6.23
CA ASN A 61 16.45 -9.73 -5.65
C ASN A 61 17.40 -9.67 -4.43
N HIS A 62 17.64 -10.81 -3.76
CA HIS A 62 18.40 -10.87 -2.50
C HIS A 62 19.48 -11.96 -2.50
N LYS A 63 20.27 -12.04 -3.57
CA LYS A 63 21.30 -13.08 -3.81
C LYS A 63 22.25 -13.31 -2.64
N TYR A 64 22.60 -12.26 -1.90
CA TYR A 64 23.49 -12.36 -0.75
C TYR A 64 22.94 -13.28 0.36
N ARG A 65 21.63 -13.20 0.64
CA ARG A 65 21.01 -13.96 1.74
C ARG A 65 20.29 -15.21 1.26
N SER A 66 19.72 -15.15 0.05
CA SER A 66 19.01 -16.24 -0.62
C SER A 66 18.06 -17.01 0.30
N TYR A 67 16.89 -16.42 0.53
CA TYR A 67 15.90 -16.90 1.49
C TYR A 67 15.33 -18.29 1.15
N GLY A 68 15.24 -18.63 -0.14
CA GLY A 68 14.80 -19.95 -0.59
C GLY A 68 15.97 -20.91 -0.81
N LYS A 69 16.45 -21.53 0.27
CA LYS A 69 17.65 -22.38 0.24
C LYS A 69 17.40 -23.72 -0.46
N HIS A 70 16.26 -24.36 -0.22
CA HIS A 70 15.94 -25.62 -0.87
C HIS A 70 15.82 -25.40 -2.38
N PHE A 71 15.17 -24.31 -2.78
CA PHE A 71 14.98 -23.92 -4.17
C PHE A 71 16.29 -23.60 -4.90
N LEU A 72 17.29 -23.05 -4.20
CA LEU A 72 18.63 -22.85 -4.80
C LEU A 72 19.33 -24.17 -5.13
N HIS A 73 19.16 -25.18 -4.28
CA HIS A 73 19.76 -26.50 -4.48
C HIS A 73 18.99 -27.33 -5.49
N ASP A 74 17.66 -27.19 -5.51
CA ASP A 74 16.76 -27.93 -6.37
C ASP A 74 15.60 -27.02 -6.82
N GLN A 75 15.62 -26.56 -8.07
CA GLN A 75 14.64 -25.62 -8.63
C GLN A 75 13.33 -26.33 -9.01
N THR A 76 12.67 -26.93 -8.02
CA THR A 76 11.38 -27.60 -8.17
C THR A 76 10.28 -26.82 -7.45
N GLU A 77 9.02 -27.06 -7.86
CA GLU A 77 7.86 -26.49 -7.16
C GLU A 77 7.78 -26.93 -5.70
N GLN A 78 8.19 -28.18 -5.41
CA GLN A 78 8.22 -28.69 -4.04
C GLN A 78 9.21 -27.92 -3.18
N SER A 79 10.43 -27.70 -3.68
CA SER A 79 11.45 -26.90 -2.99
C SER A 79 11.01 -25.46 -2.78
N ALA A 80 10.38 -24.84 -3.78
CA ALA A 80 9.79 -23.51 -3.62
C ALA A 80 8.68 -23.48 -2.56
N ARG A 81 7.78 -24.47 -2.52
CA ARG A 81 6.70 -24.55 -1.52
C ARG A 81 7.25 -24.71 -0.10
N MET A 82 8.27 -25.55 0.08
CA MET A 82 8.95 -25.71 1.37
C MET A 82 9.57 -24.40 1.85
N ASP A 83 10.28 -23.69 0.97
CA ASP A 83 10.89 -22.41 1.30
C ASP A 83 9.85 -21.32 1.56
N PHE A 84 8.77 -21.28 0.79
CA PHE A 84 7.68 -20.32 0.97
C PHE A 84 7.02 -20.47 2.34
N GLU A 85 6.68 -21.70 2.71
CA GLU A 85 6.11 -22.01 4.02
C GLU A 85 7.11 -21.71 5.15
N HIS A 86 8.37 -22.05 4.95
CA HIS A 86 9.42 -21.76 5.93
C HIS A 86 9.57 -20.26 6.17
N ILE A 87 9.66 -19.46 5.11
CA ILE A 87 9.77 -17.99 5.19
C ILE A 87 8.53 -17.41 5.86
N PHE A 88 7.34 -17.85 5.47
CA PHE A 88 6.08 -17.38 6.06
C PHE A 88 6.08 -17.50 7.59
N ARG A 89 6.50 -18.66 8.11
CA ARG A 89 6.45 -18.94 9.55
C ARG A 89 7.61 -18.30 10.32
N ASN A 90 8.81 -18.28 9.74
CA ASN A 90 10.04 -18.07 10.51
C ASN A 90 10.75 -16.74 10.23
N GLU A 91 10.51 -16.11 9.09
CA GLU A 91 11.22 -14.89 8.73
C GLU A 91 10.53 -13.62 9.26
N SER A 92 11.27 -12.52 9.21
CA SER A 92 10.77 -11.21 9.62
C SER A 92 9.65 -10.69 8.70
N GLN A 93 8.84 -9.75 9.21
CA GLN A 93 7.80 -9.07 8.44
C GLN A 93 8.31 -8.58 7.09
N ASN A 94 9.48 -7.93 7.05
CA ASN A 94 10.00 -7.35 5.82
C ASN A 94 10.26 -8.40 4.74
N VAL A 95 10.77 -9.57 5.13
CA VAL A 95 11.01 -10.70 4.22
C VAL A 95 9.69 -11.30 3.75
N LEU A 96 8.71 -11.43 4.66
CA LEU A 96 7.37 -11.92 4.31
C LEU A 96 6.65 -10.98 3.34
N LEU A 97 6.69 -9.66 3.59
CA LEU A 97 6.06 -8.68 2.71
C LEU A 97 6.74 -8.63 1.33
N GLU A 98 8.06 -8.84 1.27
CA GLU A 98 8.77 -8.96 0.00
C GLU A 98 8.37 -10.26 -0.73
N LEU A 99 8.28 -11.39 -0.01
CA LEU A 99 7.80 -12.67 -0.56
C LEU A 99 6.39 -12.51 -1.14
N PHE A 100 5.48 -11.87 -0.40
CA PHE A 100 4.13 -11.57 -0.89
C PHE A 100 4.12 -10.58 -2.04
N SER A 101 5.04 -9.61 -2.07
CA SER A 101 5.18 -8.71 -3.21
C SER A 101 5.59 -9.47 -4.47
N CYS A 102 6.55 -10.38 -4.37
CA CYS A 102 6.92 -11.27 -5.48
C CYS A 102 5.76 -12.22 -5.88
N PHE A 103 5.00 -12.74 -4.91
CA PHE A 103 3.80 -13.56 -5.17
C PHE A 103 2.71 -12.75 -5.91
N CYS A 104 2.43 -11.53 -5.47
CA CYS A 104 1.48 -10.63 -6.12
C CYS A 104 1.91 -10.30 -7.56
N ARG A 105 3.21 -10.09 -7.79
CA ARG A 105 3.74 -9.93 -9.15
C ARG A 105 3.50 -11.17 -10.00
N ALA A 106 3.64 -12.37 -9.44
CA ALA A 106 3.32 -13.61 -10.14
C ALA A 106 1.85 -13.66 -10.58
N ILE A 107 0.91 -13.29 -9.69
CA ILE A 107 -0.53 -13.21 -10.00
C ILE A 107 -0.77 -12.26 -11.18
N LEU A 108 -0.18 -11.06 -11.13
CA LEU A 108 -0.36 -10.04 -12.17
C LEU A 108 0.22 -10.47 -13.52
N VAL A 109 1.39 -11.12 -13.52
CA VAL A 109 2.05 -11.62 -14.75
C VAL A 109 1.25 -12.76 -15.38
N GLU A 110 0.81 -13.75 -14.60
CA GLU A 110 0.00 -14.87 -15.09
C GLU A 110 -1.26 -14.38 -15.81
N ARG A 111 -1.84 -13.28 -15.32
CA ARG A 111 -3.05 -12.70 -15.89
C ARG A 111 -2.78 -11.76 -17.05
N ALA A 112 -1.60 -11.15 -17.12
CA ALA A 112 -1.17 -10.31 -18.23
C ALA A 112 -1.03 -11.10 -19.54
N ASP A 113 -0.69 -12.39 -19.46
CA ASP A 113 -0.55 -13.28 -20.61
C ASP A 113 -1.90 -13.70 -21.23
N LYS A 114 -3.03 -13.42 -20.55
CA LYS A 114 -4.37 -13.77 -21.05
C LYS A 114 -4.92 -12.64 -21.93
N ALA A 115 -5.29 -12.99 -23.17
CA ALA A 115 -5.82 -12.03 -24.14
C ALA A 115 -7.25 -11.60 -23.78
N LEU A 116 -7.48 -10.29 -23.66
CA LEU A 116 -8.79 -9.67 -23.55
C LEU A 116 -9.05 -8.80 -24.78
N TYR A 117 -10.13 -9.07 -25.50
CA TYR A 117 -10.46 -8.35 -26.73
C TYR A 117 -11.48 -7.23 -26.46
N LYS A 118 -11.31 -6.11 -27.17
CA LYS A 118 -12.25 -4.99 -27.16
C LYS A 118 -13.52 -5.37 -27.93
N SER A 119 -14.68 -5.09 -27.36
CA SER A 119 -15.95 -5.34 -28.06
C SER A 119 -16.27 -4.23 -29.07
N SER A 120 -17.10 -4.52 -30.07
CA SER A 120 -17.48 -3.54 -31.11
C SER A 120 -18.24 -2.32 -30.57
N ASN A 121 -18.86 -2.45 -29.39
CA ASN A 121 -19.74 -1.45 -28.81
C ASN A 121 -19.09 -0.72 -27.61
N GLU A 122 -17.82 -0.99 -27.36
CA GLU A 122 -17.08 -0.45 -26.22
C GLU A 122 -16.21 0.72 -26.68
N THR A 123 -16.18 1.79 -25.90
CA THR A 123 -15.24 2.91 -26.09
C THR A 123 -13.82 2.49 -25.69
N ASP A 124 -12.81 3.25 -26.11
CA ASP A 124 -11.42 2.96 -25.67
C ASP A 124 -11.25 3.07 -24.16
N GLU A 125 -11.99 3.98 -23.52
CA GLU A 125 -11.91 4.21 -22.07
C GLU A 125 -12.58 3.07 -21.29
N GLU A 126 -13.76 2.62 -21.73
CA GLU A 126 -14.42 1.45 -21.14
C GLU A 126 -13.56 0.20 -21.28
N PHE A 127 -12.92 0.01 -22.44
CA PHE A 127 -12.01 -1.11 -22.66
C PHE A 127 -10.79 -1.06 -21.75
N LYS A 128 -10.16 0.11 -21.60
CA LYS A 128 -9.02 0.29 -20.68
C LYS A 128 -9.41 0.00 -19.24
N ASN A 129 -10.58 0.48 -18.80
CA ASN A 129 -11.08 0.23 -17.44
C ASN A 129 -11.36 -1.26 -17.23
N ARG A 130 -12.08 -1.90 -18.15
CA ARG A 130 -12.35 -3.35 -18.08
C ARG A 130 -11.08 -4.18 -18.14
N LEU A 131 -10.12 -3.80 -18.97
CA LEU A 131 -8.81 -4.45 -19.03
C LEU A 131 -8.05 -4.30 -17.72
N ASN A 132 -8.11 -3.12 -17.08
CA ASN A 132 -7.49 -2.88 -15.78
C ASN A 132 -8.12 -3.75 -14.69
N GLU A 133 -9.46 -3.77 -14.59
CA GLU A 133 -10.18 -4.61 -13.64
C GLU A 133 -9.92 -6.11 -13.89
N TYR A 134 -9.94 -6.53 -15.16
CA TYR A 134 -9.61 -7.90 -15.54
C TYR A 134 -8.19 -8.30 -15.13
N ARG A 135 -7.20 -7.42 -15.30
CA ARG A 135 -5.81 -7.70 -14.92
C ARG A 135 -5.61 -7.86 -13.42
N HIS A 136 -6.45 -7.20 -12.62
CA HIS A 136 -6.32 -7.19 -11.16
C HIS A 136 -7.26 -8.17 -10.45
N GLU A 137 -8.25 -8.78 -11.09
CA GLU A 137 -9.27 -9.58 -10.39
C GLU A 137 -8.70 -10.68 -9.47
N ASP A 138 -7.71 -11.48 -9.89
CA ASP A 138 -7.11 -12.50 -9.00
C ASP A 138 -6.25 -11.87 -7.90
N PHE A 139 -5.60 -10.75 -8.20
CA PHE A 139 -4.86 -9.97 -7.22
C PHE A 139 -5.79 -9.40 -6.17
N ASP A 140 -6.93 -8.83 -6.57
CA ASP A 140 -7.91 -8.22 -5.68
C ASP A 140 -8.56 -9.29 -4.79
N LYS A 141 -8.87 -10.48 -5.32
CA LYS A 141 -9.35 -11.62 -4.53
C LYS A 141 -8.32 -12.08 -3.49
N PHE A 142 -7.04 -12.12 -3.86
CA PHE A 142 -5.98 -12.44 -2.92
C PHE A 142 -5.82 -11.34 -1.87
N ALA A 143 -5.83 -10.07 -2.29
CA ALA A 143 -5.69 -8.92 -1.41
C ALA A 143 -6.84 -8.82 -0.42
N GLU A 144 -8.09 -9.00 -0.86
CA GLU A 144 -9.27 -9.07 0.01
C GLU A 144 -9.07 -10.12 1.10
N ARG A 145 -8.69 -11.35 0.71
CA ARG A 145 -8.49 -12.43 1.68
C ARG A 145 -7.30 -12.19 2.60
N LEU A 146 -6.19 -11.72 2.08
CA LEU A 146 -5.00 -11.40 2.89
C LEU A 146 -5.32 -10.31 3.90
N ASN A 147 -6.03 -9.26 3.49
CA ASN A 147 -6.40 -8.13 4.32
C ASN A 147 -7.40 -8.52 5.42
N ASP A 148 -8.39 -9.36 5.08
CA ASP A 148 -9.33 -9.96 6.03
C ASP A 148 -8.58 -10.74 7.11
N VAL A 149 -7.70 -11.67 6.72
CA VAL A 149 -6.89 -12.42 7.69
C VAL A 149 -6.02 -11.47 8.50
N PHE A 150 -5.31 -10.53 7.87
CA PHE A 150 -4.45 -9.58 8.58
C PHE A 150 -5.22 -8.71 9.59
N GLU A 151 -6.50 -8.42 9.33
CA GLU A 151 -7.37 -7.69 10.24
C GLU A 151 -7.62 -8.46 11.53
N HIS A 152 -8.01 -9.72 11.38
CA HIS A 152 -8.28 -10.61 12.50
C HIS A 152 -7.06 -10.85 13.40
N TYR A 153 -5.84 -10.68 12.87
CA TYR A 153 -4.60 -10.77 13.63
C TYR A 153 -3.97 -9.41 13.95
N GLY A 154 -4.64 -8.30 13.65
CA GLY A 154 -4.15 -6.96 13.92
C GLY A 154 -2.85 -6.61 13.18
N VAL A 155 -2.51 -7.29 12.08
CA VAL A 155 -1.29 -7.01 11.32
C VAL A 155 -1.41 -5.60 10.72
N ASN A 156 -0.42 -4.76 11.03
CA ASN A 156 -0.43 -3.32 10.72
C ASN A 156 -0.09 -3.02 9.25
N VAL A 157 -0.51 -3.88 8.32
CA VAL A 157 -0.40 -3.62 6.89
C VAL A 157 -1.65 -4.04 6.17
N LEU A 158 -1.87 -3.43 5.02
CA LEU A 158 -2.94 -3.71 4.09
C LEU A 158 -2.34 -3.80 2.68
N LEU A 159 -2.66 -4.84 1.94
CA LEU A 159 -2.30 -4.98 0.53
C LEU A 159 -3.28 -4.20 -0.35
N THR A 160 -2.75 -3.33 -1.19
CA THR A 160 -3.48 -2.57 -2.22
C THR A 160 -2.84 -2.81 -3.58
N ARG A 161 -3.48 -2.39 -4.69
CA ARG A 161 -2.89 -2.46 -6.05
C ARG A 161 -1.53 -1.74 -6.15
N GLN A 162 -1.21 -0.85 -5.20
CA GLN A 162 0.02 -0.06 -5.12
C GLN A 162 1.07 -0.68 -4.20
N GLY A 163 0.74 -1.80 -3.53
CA GLY A 163 1.59 -2.51 -2.59
C GLY A 163 1.05 -2.47 -1.15
N PHE A 164 1.93 -2.83 -0.21
CA PHE A 164 1.60 -2.83 1.21
C PHE A 164 1.63 -1.43 1.79
N ILE A 165 0.52 -1.01 2.39
CA ILE A 165 0.39 0.25 3.11
C ILE A 165 0.20 -0.02 4.61
N PRO A 166 0.56 0.90 5.51
CA PRO A 166 0.23 0.78 6.93
C PRO A 166 -1.29 0.81 7.12
N ARG A 167 -1.81 -0.03 8.02
CA ARG A 167 -3.24 -0.05 8.33
C ARG A 167 -3.64 1.28 8.99
N GLN A 168 -4.74 1.87 8.52
CA GLN A 168 -5.36 3.05 9.13
C GLN A 168 -6.68 2.64 9.81
N ASP A 169 -7.36 3.60 10.42
CA ASP A 169 -8.77 3.44 10.77
C ASP A 169 -9.57 3.00 9.54
N ASP A 170 -10.47 2.02 9.70
CA ASP A 170 -11.26 1.43 8.61
C ASP A 170 -11.95 2.47 7.72
N LYS A 171 -12.47 3.53 8.34
CA LYS A 171 -13.14 4.61 7.61
C LYS A 171 -12.14 5.37 6.75
N ILE A 172 -10.96 5.67 7.29
CA ILE A 172 -9.86 6.30 6.53
C ILE A 172 -9.38 5.38 5.41
N THR A 173 -9.22 4.08 5.67
CA THR A 173 -8.79 3.14 4.63
C THR A 173 -9.80 3.07 3.48
N LYS A 174 -11.09 2.88 3.79
CA LYS A 174 -12.14 2.66 2.80
C LYS A 174 -12.55 3.93 2.07
N GLU A 175 -12.67 5.06 2.76
CA GLU A 175 -13.17 6.31 2.17
C GLU A 175 -12.07 7.19 1.57
N ILE A 176 -10.81 6.99 1.99
CA ILE A 176 -9.69 7.86 1.59
C ILE A 176 -8.61 7.08 0.84
N TYR A 177 -7.98 6.11 1.48
CA TYR A 177 -6.79 5.47 0.89
C TYR A 177 -7.10 4.66 -0.35
N ILE A 178 -8.08 3.75 -0.27
CA ILE A 178 -8.44 2.88 -1.40
C ILE A 178 -8.83 3.71 -2.64
N PRO A 179 -9.75 4.69 -2.56
CA PRO A 179 -10.12 5.50 -3.73
C PRO A 179 -8.95 6.28 -4.33
N VAL A 180 -8.09 6.87 -3.50
CA VAL A 180 -6.92 7.63 -3.97
C VAL A 180 -5.94 6.71 -4.68
N LEU A 181 -5.58 5.60 -4.06
CA LEU A 181 -4.61 4.68 -4.62
C LEU A 181 -5.14 4.05 -5.93
N GLN A 182 -6.44 3.75 -5.99
CA GLN A 182 -7.09 3.28 -7.22
C GLN A 182 -7.04 4.34 -8.33
N PHE A 183 -7.37 5.60 -8.04
CA PHE A 183 -7.28 6.69 -9.01
C PHE A 183 -5.85 6.88 -9.53
N LEU A 184 -4.87 6.80 -8.63
CA LEU A 184 -3.46 6.94 -8.96
C LEU A 184 -2.89 5.70 -9.66
N SER A 185 -3.62 4.60 -9.85
CA SER A 185 -3.06 3.36 -10.43
C SER A 185 -2.66 3.45 -11.91
N THR A 186 -2.94 4.57 -12.59
CA THR A 186 -2.64 4.75 -14.02
C THR A 186 -1.24 5.31 -14.25
N GLU A 187 -0.70 5.10 -15.46
CA GLU A 187 0.68 5.46 -15.82
C GLU A 187 0.98 6.97 -15.66
N ASN A 188 -0.02 7.82 -15.86
CA ASN A 188 0.09 9.27 -15.68
C ASN A 188 0.51 9.68 -14.26
N TRP A 189 0.26 8.83 -13.26
CA TRP A 189 0.56 9.09 -11.85
C TRP A 189 1.76 8.30 -11.34
N ALA A 190 2.57 7.71 -12.22
CA ALA A 190 3.68 6.85 -11.84
C ALA A 190 4.66 7.50 -10.84
N SER A 191 4.94 8.81 -10.98
CA SER A 191 5.79 9.55 -10.04
C SER A 191 5.15 9.71 -8.66
N VAL A 192 3.84 10.01 -8.60
CA VAL A 192 3.08 10.10 -7.34
C VAL A 192 3.05 8.74 -6.64
N ASN A 193 2.78 7.67 -7.38
CA ASN A 193 2.78 6.30 -6.85
C ASN A 193 4.13 5.89 -6.29
N ARG A 194 5.21 6.21 -7.01
CA ARG A 194 6.57 5.91 -6.55
C ARG A 194 6.82 6.58 -5.21
N ASP A 195 6.51 7.88 -5.11
CA ASP A 195 6.76 8.65 -3.89
C ASP A 195 5.85 8.19 -2.73
N LEU A 196 4.57 7.86 -2.98
CA LEU A 196 3.68 7.27 -1.96
C LEU A 196 4.18 5.91 -1.47
N ARG A 197 4.59 5.04 -2.39
CA ARG A 197 5.15 3.72 -2.04
C ARG A 197 6.40 3.86 -1.18
N ASP A 198 7.29 4.77 -1.54
CA ASP A 198 8.50 5.03 -0.78
C ASP A 198 8.15 5.61 0.60
N ALA A 199 7.09 6.44 0.70
CA ALA A 199 6.57 6.94 1.97
C ALA A 199 6.02 5.83 2.87
N PHE A 200 5.27 4.88 2.32
CA PHE A 200 4.73 3.73 3.05
C PHE A 200 5.84 2.77 3.51
N LYS A 201 6.81 2.49 2.64
CA LYS A 201 7.97 1.65 2.97
C LYS A 201 8.76 2.25 4.13
N ALA A 202 9.06 3.55 4.06
CA ALA A 202 9.78 4.25 5.12
C ALA A 202 9.02 4.24 6.45
N TYR A 203 7.68 4.39 6.42
CA TYR A 203 6.84 4.28 7.62
C TYR A 203 6.96 2.90 8.29
N GLN A 204 7.06 1.84 7.50
CA GLN A 204 7.17 0.46 7.99
C GLN A 204 8.50 0.13 8.66
N GLU A 205 9.54 0.95 8.46
CA GLU A 205 10.83 0.75 9.14
C GLU A 205 10.71 0.88 10.67
N LYS A 206 9.67 1.57 11.16
CA LYS A 206 9.42 1.85 12.58
C LYS A 206 10.63 2.46 13.30
N THR A 207 11.42 3.25 12.58
CA THR A 207 12.53 4.03 13.14
C THR A 207 12.26 5.51 12.99
N ASP A 208 12.86 6.30 13.85
CA ASP A 208 12.88 7.76 13.79
C ASP A 208 13.28 8.28 12.39
N GLN A 209 14.29 7.68 11.78
CA GLN A 209 14.71 7.97 10.40
C GLN A 209 13.65 7.55 9.37
N GLY A 210 13.05 6.38 9.53
CA GLY A 210 11.98 5.89 8.65
C GLY A 210 10.75 6.80 8.68
N TYR A 211 10.35 7.29 9.85
CA TYR A 211 9.27 8.26 9.99
C TYR A 211 9.60 9.60 9.31
N SER A 212 10.83 10.08 9.45
CA SER A 212 11.33 11.27 8.76
C SER A 212 11.30 11.13 7.23
N ASN A 213 11.73 9.97 6.73
CA ASN A 213 11.70 9.63 5.31
C ASN A 213 10.26 9.51 4.79
N SER A 214 9.36 8.92 5.59
CA SER A 214 7.94 8.79 5.27
C SER A 214 7.28 10.15 5.06
N ILE A 215 7.52 11.11 5.96
CA ILE A 215 7.05 12.49 5.81
C ILE A 215 7.59 13.10 4.52
N THR A 216 8.90 12.96 4.28
CA THR A 216 9.56 13.55 3.10
C THR A 216 8.93 13.04 1.80
N HIS A 217 8.74 11.74 1.67
CA HIS A 217 8.16 11.12 0.48
C HIS A 217 6.65 11.40 0.33
N ALA A 218 5.89 11.49 1.43
CA ALA A 218 4.48 11.89 1.39
C ALA A 218 4.32 13.32 0.84
N VAL A 219 5.19 14.24 1.25
CA VAL A 219 5.22 15.62 0.73
C VAL A 219 5.62 15.65 -0.74
N ALA A 220 6.61 14.85 -1.14
CA ALA A 220 7.02 14.73 -2.53
C ALA A 220 5.87 14.23 -3.42
N ALA A 221 5.11 13.22 -2.95
CA ALA A 221 3.93 12.72 -3.64
C ALA A 221 2.86 13.80 -3.84
N LEU A 222 2.56 14.59 -2.81
CA LEU A 222 1.63 15.73 -2.91
C LEU A 222 2.10 16.76 -3.93
N GLN A 223 3.39 17.10 -3.91
CA GLN A 223 3.98 18.02 -4.86
C GLN A 223 3.88 17.48 -6.29
N ALA A 224 4.23 16.22 -6.52
CA ALA A 224 4.12 15.57 -7.83
C ALA A 224 2.67 15.53 -8.33
N PHE A 225 1.71 15.23 -7.46
CA PHE A 225 0.28 15.23 -7.77
C PHE A 225 -0.19 16.60 -8.27
N LEU A 226 0.13 17.66 -7.53
CA LEU A 226 -0.21 19.02 -7.92
C LEU A 226 0.49 19.47 -9.20
N GLN A 227 1.75 19.08 -9.41
CA GLN A 227 2.48 19.36 -10.65
C GLN A 227 1.82 18.70 -11.86
N ILE A 228 1.39 17.44 -11.74
CA ILE A 228 0.69 16.75 -12.83
C ILE A 228 -0.65 17.43 -13.11
N ILE A 229 -1.39 17.83 -12.07
CA ILE A 229 -2.66 18.56 -12.23
C ILE A 229 -2.45 19.90 -12.96
N VAL A 230 -1.41 20.64 -12.61
CA VAL A 230 -1.18 22.00 -13.14
C VAL A 230 -0.48 21.97 -14.51
N ASP A 231 0.58 21.19 -14.64
CA ASP A 231 1.52 21.24 -15.77
C ASP A 231 1.46 20.00 -16.66
N GLY A 232 0.68 18.98 -16.29
CA GLY A 232 0.60 17.70 -17.00
C GLY A 232 1.80 16.77 -16.78
N LYS A 233 2.78 17.18 -15.98
CA LYS A 233 4.00 16.41 -15.67
C LYS A 233 4.61 16.82 -14.32
N SER A 234 5.35 15.91 -13.69
CA SER A 234 6.14 16.19 -12.48
C SER A 234 7.55 16.70 -12.80
N GLY A 235 8.19 17.37 -11.84
CA GLY A 235 9.62 17.74 -11.89
C GLY A 235 9.93 19.23 -11.86
N SER A 236 8.95 20.11 -11.61
CA SER A 236 9.22 21.54 -11.39
C SER A 236 9.82 21.77 -9.99
N SER A 237 10.62 22.83 -9.83
CA SER A 237 11.10 23.28 -8.51
C SER A 237 10.05 24.10 -7.74
N GLU A 238 8.83 24.17 -8.26
CA GLU A 238 7.78 25.00 -7.72
C GLU A 238 7.21 24.41 -6.43
N GLY A 239 7.06 25.26 -5.42
CA GLY A 239 6.54 24.88 -4.12
C GLY A 239 5.03 24.60 -4.13
N ILE A 240 4.58 23.80 -3.16
CA ILE A 240 3.18 23.37 -3.00
C ILE A 240 2.22 24.56 -3.00
N ALA A 241 2.46 25.59 -2.19
CA ALA A 241 1.61 26.80 -2.14
C ALA A 241 1.33 27.42 -3.52
N SER A 242 2.36 27.51 -4.37
CA SER A 242 2.23 28.10 -5.71
C SER A 242 1.46 27.18 -6.66
N LEU A 243 1.74 25.86 -6.61
CA LEU A 243 1.03 24.86 -7.40
C LEU A 243 -0.47 24.80 -7.04
N VAL A 244 -0.80 24.90 -5.75
CA VAL A 244 -2.18 24.97 -5.27
C VAL A 244 -2.90 26.17 -5.86
N LYS A 245 -2.30 27.35 -5.77
CA LYS A 245 -2.90 28.57 -6.30
C LYS A 245 -3.17 28.43 -7.81
N LYS A 246 -2.18 27.93 -8.56
CA LYS A 246 -2.34 27.65 -9.99
C LYS A 246 -3.43 26.61 -10.28
N ALA A 247 -3.52 25.55 -9.48
CA ALA A 247 -4.53 24.51 -9.63
C ALA A 247 -5.94 25.06 -9.35
N GLN A 248 -6.10 25.93 -8.36
CA GLN A 248 -7.36 26.63 -8.07
C GLN A 248 -7.74 27.61 -9.18
N GLU A 249 -6.79 28.41 -9.67
CA GLU A 249 -7.00 29.33 -10.81
C GLU A 249 -7.44 28.58 -12.07
N LYS A 250 -6.93 27.36 -12.28
CA LYS A 250 -7.35 26.46 -13.37
C LYS A 250 -8.64 25.69 -13.08
N SER A 251 -9.27 25.87 -11.92
CA SER A 251 -10.42 25.07 -11.44
C SER A 251 -10.15 23.56 -11.48
N ALA A 252 -8.88 23.17 -11.34
CA ALA A 252 -8.45 21.78 -11.41
C ALA A 252 -8.57 21.07 -10.04
N ILE A 253 -8.60 21.84 -8.96
CA ILE A 253 -8.92 21.38 -7.59
C ILE A 253 -10.01 22.26 -6.95
N PRO A 254 -10.73 21.78 -5.92
CA PRO A 254 -11.75 22.56 -5.23
C PRO A 254 -11.21 23.84 -4.56
N VAL A 255 -11.96 24.94 -4.71
CA VAL A 255 -11.65 26.27 -4.11
C VAL A 255 -12.45 26.50 -2.83
N ASP A 256 -12.61 25.45 -2.02
CA ASP A 256 -13.34 25.54 -0.75
C ASP A 256 -12.44 25.88 0.44
N LYS A 257 -13.10 26.18 1.56
CA LYS A 257 -12.45 26.50 2.82
C LYS A 257 -11.60 25.33 3.33
N PHE A 258 -11.99 24.09 3.02
CA PHE A 258 -11.26 22.89 3.43
C PHE A 258 -9.89 22.84 2.76
N SER A 259 -9.82 22.94 1.42
CA SER A 259 -8.57 23.09 0.68
C SER A 259 -7.73 24.22 1.29
N SER A 260 -8.31 25.41 1.44
CA SER A 260 -7.61 26.61 1.94
C SER A 260 -7.01 26.45 3.34
N GLU A 261 -7.73 25.83 4.29
CA GLU A 261 -7.30 25.62 5.67
C GLU A 261 -6.37 24.42 5.82
N VAL A 262 -6.66 23.31 5.12
CA VAL A 262 -5.80 22.13 5.08
C VAL A 262 -4.46 22.50 4.48
N PHE A 263 -4.37 23.36 3.47
CA PHE A 263 -3.09 23.84 2.94
C PHE A 263 -2.34 24.77 3.89
N LYS A 264 -3.01 25.71 4.55
CA LYS A 264 -2.34 26.57 5.53
C LYS A 264 -1.74 25.73 6.67
N ASN A 265 -2.46 24.70 7.08
CA ASN A 265 -2.03 23.79 8.14
C ASN A 265 -1.01 22.76 7.63
N LEU A 266 -1.15 22.24 6.40
CA LEU A 266 -0.19 21.36 5.74
C LEU A 266 1.10 22.10 5.49
N ASP A 267 1.14 23.28 4.88
CA ASP A 267 2.39 24.02 4.72
C ASP A 267 3.02 24.36 6.08
N ALA A 268 2.24 24.75 7.09
CA ALA A 268 2.78 25.00 8.42
C ALA A 268 3.32 23.74 9.12
N ILE A 269 2.60 22.61 9.04
CA ILE A 269 3.01 21.32 9.63
C ILE A 269 4.13 20.71 8.80
N LEU A 270 3.98 20.59 7.48
CA LEU A 270 4.98 20.05 6.56
C LEU A 270 6.26 20.88 6.50
N MET A 271 6.22 22.22 6.50
CA MET A 271 7.45 23.03 6.55
C MET A 271 8.13 22.92 7.92
N ARG A 272 7.34 22.85 9.01
CA ARG A 272 7.87 22.67 10.36
C ARG A 272 8.48 21.28 10.55
N GLU A 273 7.78 20.22 10.13
CA GLU A 273 8.25 18.83 10.23
C GLU A 273 9.35 18.55 9.17
N ARG A 274 9.30 19.09 7.95
CA ARG A 274 10.42 18.97 6.98
C ARG A 274 11.67 19.73 7.42
N GLY A 275 11.51 20.93 8.00
CA GLY A 275 12.62 21.75 8.50
C GLY A 275 13.22 21.24 9.81
N LYS A 276 12.41 20.61 10.67
CA LYS A 276 12.88 20.02 11.92
C LYS A 276 13.31 18.57 11.77
N THR A 277 12.49 17.75 11.12
CA THR A 277 12.58 16.29 11.08
C THR A 277 12.73 15.69 9.69
N GLY A 278 12.85 16.48 8.62
CA GLY A 278 13.11 15.95 7.27
C GLY A 278 14.57 15.49 7.09
N ASP A 279 14.94 15.13 5.87
CA ASP A 279 16.31 14.68 5.54
C ASP A 279 17.32 15.84 5.33
N ALA A 280 17.02 17.01 5.89
CA ALA A 280 17.96 18.12 5.92
C ALA A 280 19.08 17.83 6.92
N HIS A 281 20.33 17.96 6.50
CA HIS A 281 21.48 17.87 7.40
C HIS A 281 21.94 19.27 7.85
N PRO A 282 22.13 19.51 9.16
CA PRO A 282 21.81 18.62 10.30
C PRO A 282 20.31 18.62 10.64
N LYS A 283 19.78 17.48 11.10
CA LYS A 283 18.38 17.35 11.55
C LYS A 283 18.19 18.06 12.89
N GLN A 284 17.13 18.85 13.05
CA GLN A 284 16.85 19.55 14.31
C GLN A 284 16.14 18.65 15.33
N GLU A 285 15.34 17.68 14.87
CA GLU A 285 14.62 16.69 15.67
C GLU A 285 14.26 15.48 14.77
N TYR A 286 13.93 14.30 15.29
CA TYR A 286 13.44 13.18 14.45
C TYR A 286 11.91 13.08 14.50
N ALA A 287 11.31 12.56 13.43
CA ALA A 287 9.87 12.33 13.40
C ALA A 287 9.50 11.06 14.18
N ASN A 288 8.33 11.05 14.79
CA ASN A 288 7.76 9.85 15.40
C ASN A 288 6.59 9.30 14.58
N GLU A 289 6.12 8.12 14.96
CA GLU A 289 5.02 7.41 14.28
C GLU A 289 3.75 8.27 14.12
N LYS A 290 3.42 9.05 15.16
CA LYS A 290 2.21 9.89 15.17
C LYS A 290 2.31 11.01 14.14
N ASN A 291 3.47 11.66 14.04
CA ASN A 291 3.70 12.74 13.08
C ASN A 291 3.68 12.19 11.64
N ALA A 292 4.38 11.08 11.38
CA ALA A 292 4.38 10.47 10.06
C ALA A 292 2.98 9.99 9.63
N ARG A 293 2.21 9.39 10.54
CA ARG A 293 0.83 8.97 10.27
C ARG A 293 -0.08 10.15 9.97
N LEU A 294 0.04 11.24 10.74
CA LEU A 294 -0.72 12.46 10.51
C LEU A 294 -0.45 13.03 9.11
N VAL A 295 0.83 13.13 8.72
CA VAL A 295 1.20 13.65 7.40
C VAL A 295 0.68 12.76 6.27
N LEU A 296 0.87 11.44 6.37
CA LEU A 296 0.33 10.50 5.38
C LEU A 296 -1.19 10.66 5.24
N ASN A 297 -1.92 10.69 6.35
CA ASN A 297 -3.37 10.85 6.34
C ASN A 297 -3.80 12.18 5.72
N LEU A 298 -3.15 13.30 6.06
CA LEU A 298 -3.49 14.60 5.49
C LEU A 298 -3.23 14.66 3.97
N VAL A 299 -2.12 14.08 3.50
CA VAL A 299 -1.83 13.99 2.06
C VAL A 299 -2.89 13.18 1.34
N MET A 300 -3.25 12.01 1.88
CA MET A 300 -4.25 11.13 1.27
C MET A 300 -5.64 11.75 1.29
N VAL A 301 -6.05 12.39 2.39
CA VAL A 301 -7.31 13.15 2.49
C VAL A 301 -7.37 14.25 1.44
N PHE A 302 -6.28 14.99 1.28
CA PHE A 302 -6.23 16.07 0.30
C PHE A 302 -6.36 15.54 -1.14
N MET A 303 -5.60 14.51 -1.50
CA MET A 303 -5.71 13.88 -2.82
C MET A 303 -7.12 13.36 -3.06
N GLN A 304 -7.73 12.75 -2.04
CA GLN A 304 -9.11 12.26 -2.11
C GLN A 304 -10.11 13.39 -2.38
N HIS A 305 -9.96 14.51 -1.68
CA HIS A 305 -10.81 15.69 -1.85
C HIS A 305 -10.69 16.27 -3.27
N CYS A 306 -9.52 16.19 -3.89
CA CYS A 306 -9.33 16.64 -5.27
C CYS A 306 -9.93 15.71 -6.32
N ILE A 307 -10.02 14.40 -6.06
CA ILE A 307 -10.53 13.42 -7.03
C ILE A 307 -12.04 13.18 -6.90
N GLN A 308 -12.62 13.40 -5.72
CA GLN A 308 -14.07 13.38 -5.51
C GLN A 308 -14.67 14.71 -5.96
N LYS A 309 -14.96 14.83 -7.27
CA LYS A 309 -15.77 15.92 -7.82
C LYS A 309 -17.26 15.63 -7.69
#